data_AF-A0A285ZUN4-F1
#
_entry.id   AF-A0A285ZUN4-F1
#
_cell.length_a   1.000
_cell.length_b   1.000
_cell.length_c   1.000
_cell.angle_alpha   90.00
_cell.angle_beta   90.00
_cell.angle_gamma   90.00
#
_symmetry.space_group_name_H-M   'P 1'
#
loop_
_entity.id
_entity.type
_entity.pdbx_description
1 polymer ?
#
loop_
_entity_poly.entity_id
_entity_poly.type
_entity_poly.pdbx_seq_one_letter_code
_entity_poly.pdbx_strand_id
1 'polypeptide(L)'
;MKQHPLYIQILIRLAFLIVPLLGLYLLMVFTYDPHKLCDGDYHRHTMGPVGYVLMGGFICVIWFIAMIIEIIWRYFNSDKKVLSLLIFLLAIGFLAVMFFI
;
A
#
# COMPACT_ATOMS: atom_id res chain seq x y z
N MET A 1 20.23 -12.77 -16.30
CA MET A 1 20.05 -11.74 -15.25
C MET A 1 20.51 -12.31 -13.92
N LYS A 2 21.42 -11.65 -13.20
CA LYS A 2 21.79 -12.08 -11.84
C LYS A 2 20.52 -12.03 -10.97
N GLN A 3 20.17 -13.14 -10.34
CA GLN A 3 19.08 -13.13 -9.38
C GLN A 3 19.51 -12.35 -8.13
N HIS A 4 18.74 -11.33 -7.77
CA HIS A 4 18.96 -10.63 -6.50
C HIS A 4 18.71 -11.59 -5.34
N PRO A 5 19.43 -11.43 -4.21
CA PRO A 5 19.11 -12.12 -2.98
C PRO A 5 17.64 -11.95 -2.59
N LEU A 6 17.06 -12.98 -1.93
CA LEU A 6 15.64 -13.01 -1.56
C LEU A 6 15.20 -11.79 -0.74
N TYR A 7 16.03 -11.30 0.18
CA TYR A 7 15.69 -10.12 0.99
C TYR A 7 15.57 -8.84 0.14
N ILE A 8 16.41 -8.67 -0.89
CA ILE A 8 16.32 -7.52 -1.81
C ILE A 8 15.03 -7.60 -2.61
N GLN A 9 14.65 -8.81 -3.03
CA GLN A 9 13.38 -9.03 -3.71
C GLN A 9 12.19 -8.59 -2.84
N ILE A 10 12.14 -8.97 -1.55
CA ILE A 10 11.09 -8.53 -0.63
C ILE A 10 11.11 -7.00 -0.48
N LEU A 11 12.28 -6.40 -0.25
CA LEU A 11 12.42 -4.97 -0.06
C LEU A 11 11.89 -4.16 -1.25
N ILE A 12 12.14 -4.60 -2.48
CA ILE A 12 11.61 -3.94 -3.68
C ILE A 12 10.08 -3.93 -3.67
N ARG A 13 9.44 -5.06 -3.34
CA ARG A 13 7.97 -5.16 -3.31
C ARG A 13 7.36 -4.33 -2.19
N LEU A 14 8.00 -4.32 -1.03
CA LEU A 14 7.61 -3.45 0.07
C LEU A 14 7.80 -1.97 -0.31
N ALA A 15 8.85 -1.61 -1.02
CA ALA A 15 9.05 -0.25 -1.49
C ALA A 15 7.92 0.22 -2.42
N PHE A 16 7.43 -0.65 -3.32
CA PHE A 16 6.28 -0.34 -4.17
C PHE A 16 4.96 -0.13 -3.42
N LEU A 17 4.86 -0.59 -2.17
CA LEU A 17 3.72 -0.30 -1.29
C LEU A 17 3.98 0.92 -0.42
N ILE A 18 5.11 0.94 0.28
CA ILE A 18 5.44 1.93 1.31
C ILE A 18 5.70 3.30 0.70
N VAL A 19 6.38 3.40 -0.44
CA VAL A 19 6.72 4.71 -1.03
C VAL A 19 5.47 5.49 -1.44
N PRO A 20 4.49 4.91 -2.17
CA PRO A 20 3.25 5.62 -2.47
C PRO A 20 2.43 5.96 -1.23
N LEU A 21 2.35 5.06 -0.25
CA LEU A 21 1.65 5.32 1.02
C LEU A 21 2.30 6.46 1.81
N LEU A 22 3.63 6.48 1.88
CA LEU A 22 4.38 7.57 2.51
C LEU A 22 4.15 8.89 1.77
N GLY A 23 4.15 8.87 0.43
CA GLY A 23 3.84 10.04 -0.38
C GLY A 23 2.44 10.59 -0.09
N LEU A 24 1.44 9.72 -0.01
CA LEU A 24 0.08 10.09 0.35
C LEU A 24 -0.02 10.65 1.77
N TYR A 25 0.68 10.03 2.74
CA TYR A 25 0.74 10.52 4.12
C TYR A 25 1.38 11.90 4.20
N LEU A 26 2.52 12.12 3.54
CA LEU A 26 3.17 13.43 3.50
C LEU A 26 2.26 14.48 2.84
N LEU A 27 1.56 14.12 1.76
CA LEU A 27 0.60 14.99 1.13
C LEU A 27 -0.54 15.38 2.10
N MET A 28 -1.04 14.42 2.88
CA MET A 28 -2.00 14.71 3.95
C MET A 28 -1.43 15.70 4.96
N VAL A 29 -0.27 15.41 5.54
CA VAL A 29 0.34 16.24 6.58
C VAL A 29 0.60 17.68 6.10
N PHE A 30 1.01 17.86 4.85
CA PHE A 30 1.37 19.19 4.33
C PHE A 30 0.21 19.96 3.71
N THR A 31 -0.88 19.31 3.29
CA THR A 31 -1.98 19.97 2.56
C THR A 31 -3.32 19.94 3.27
N TYR A 32 -3.49 19.05 4.25
CA TYR A 32 -4.73 18.94 5.02
C TYR A 32 -4.79 20.01 6.11
N ASP A 33 -5.74 20.93 5.97
CA ASP A 33 -6.10 21.91 6.99
C ASP A 33 -7.57 21.70 7.38
N PRO A 34 -7.85 21.20 8.60
CA PRO A 34 -9.21 20.98 9.08
C PRO A 34 -10.00 22.27 9.27
N HIS A 35 -9.34 23.43 9.34
CA HIS A 35 -9.97 24.73 9.57
C HIS A 35 -10.16 25.56 8.29
N LYS A 36 -9.68 25.08 7.14
CA LYS A 36 -9.75 25.78 5.85
C LYS A 36 -11.16 26.21 5.44
N LEU A 37 -12.18 25.51 5.91
CA LEU A 37 -13.60 25.75 5.59
C LEU A 37 -14.43 26.19 6.81
N CYS A 38 -13.77 26.56 7.92
CA CYS A 38 -14.45 27.15 9.07
C CYS A 38 -14.82 28.61 8.76
N ASP A 39 -16.00 29.04 9.22
CA ASP A 39 -16.47 30.43 9.14
C ASP A 39 -16.77 30.92 10.57
N GLY A 40 -15.87 31.71 11.14
CA GLY A 40 -15.88 32.03 12.57
C GLY A 40 -15.78 30.75 13.44
N ASP A 41 -16.67 30.63 14.41
CA ASP A 41 -16.77 29.45 15.30
C ASP A 41 -17.52 28.27 14.68
N TYR A 42 -18.06 28.41 13.45
CA TYR A 42 -18.76 27.32 12.78
C TYR A 42 -17.77 26.32 12.18
N HIS A 43 -17.53 25.23 12.91
CA HIS A 43 -16.83 24.05 12.41
C HIS A 43 -17.69 23.31 11.39
N ARG A 44 -17.50 23.60 10.10
CA ARG A 44 -18.00 22.72 9.04
C ARG A 44 -17.14 21.47 9.01
N HIS A 45 -17.61 20.40 9.65
CA HIS A 45 -16.98 19.09 9.57
C HIS A 45 -17.00 18.59 8.12
N THR A 46 -15.90 18.74 7.41
CA THR A 46 -15.66 17.95 6.20
C THR A 46 -15.16 16.57 6.59
N MET A 47 -15.52 15.54 5.82
CA MET A 47 -14.99 14.18 5.95
C MET A 47 -13.50 14.12 5.52
N GLY A 48 -12.65 14.94 6.13
CA GLY A 48 -11.32 15.28 5.67
C GLY A 48 -10.40 14.07 5.46
N PRO A 49 -10.23 13.19 6.47
CA PRO A 49 -9.35 12.02 6.34
C PRO A 49 -9.86 10.95 5.36
N VAL A 50 -11.16 10.97 5.00
CA VAL A 50 -11.79 9.88 4.24
C VAL A 50 -11.19 9.75 2.85
N GLY A 51 -10.88 10.87 2.18
CA GLY A 51 -10.21 10.84 0.88
C GLY A 51 -8.84 10.14 0.92
N TYR A 52 -8.09 10.33 2.01
CA TYR A 52 -6.79 9.70 2.22
C TYR A 52 -6.93 8.20 2.51
N VAL A 53 -7.95 7.80 3.28
CA VAL A 53 -8.26 6.38 3.51
C VAL A 53 -8.62 5.69 2.20
N LEU A 54 -9.48 6.30 1.37
CA LEU A 54 -9.87 5.74 0.07
C LEU A 54 -8.68 5.62 -0.89
N MET A 55 -7.84 6.65 -0.98
CA MET A 55 -6.66 6.63 -1.84
C MET A 55 -5.60 5.63 -1.34
N GLY A 56 -5.40 5.54 -0.03
CA GLY A 56 -4.52 4.55 0.58
C GLY A 56 -5.00 3.12 0.33
N GLY A 57 -6.31 2.88 0.48
CA GLY A 57 -6.94 1.61 0.12
C GLY A 57 -6.74 1.24 -1.35
N PHE A 58 -6.89 2.21 -2.26
CA PHE A 58 -6.66 1.99 -3.69
C PHE A 58 -5.22 1.57 -4.01
N ILE A 59 -4.22 2.23 -3.40
CA ILE A 59 -2.80 1.85 -3.52
C ILE A 59 -2.59 0.40 -3.07
N CYS A 60 -3.15 0.04 -1.91
CA CYS A 60 -3.08 -1.32 -1.37
C CYS A 60 -3.70 -2.34 -2.33
N VAL A 61 -4.88 -2.07 -2.89
CA VAL A 61 -5.55 -2.96 -3.86
C VAL A 61 -4.70 -3.16 -5.13
N ILE A 62 -4.12 -2.09 -5.69
CA ILE A 62 -3.22 -2.21 -6.86
C ILE A 62 -2.01 -3.09 -6.52
N TRP A 63 -1.41 -2.86 -5.35
CA TRP A 63 -0.27 -3.66 -4.90
C TRP A 63 -0.63 -5.14 -4.74
N PHE A 64 -1.81 -5.46 -4.19
CA PHE A 64 -2.29 -6.85 -4.11
C PHE A 64 -2.45 -7.48 -5.49
N ILE A 65 -3.08 -6.77 -6.42
CA ILE A 65 -3.28 -7.26 -7.79
C ILE A 65 -1.92 -7.56 -8.44
N ALA A 66 -0.95 -6.65 -8.31
CA ALA A 66 0.40 -6.85 -8.83
C ALA A 66 1.10 -8.09 -8.21
N MET A 67 0.96 -8.27 -6.90
CA MET A 67 1.50 -9.44 -6.19
C MET A 67 0.84 -10.75 -6.64
N ILE A 68 -0.49 -10.76 -6.84
CA ILE A 68 -1.22 -11.93 -7.36
C ILE A 68 -0.73 -12.28 -8.77
N ILE A 69 -0.60 -11.29 -9.66
CA ILE A 69 -0.08 -11.49 -11.02
C ILE A 69 1.33 -12.12 -10.95
N GLU A 70 2.19 -11.63 -10.07
CA GLU A 70 3.54 -12.17 -9.94
C GLU A 70 3.55 -13.61 -9.39
N ILE A 71 2.69 -13.91 -8.41
CA ILE A 71 2.52 -15.28 -7.89
C ILE A 71 2.10 -16.23 -9.02
N ILE A 72 1.10 -15.85 -9.82
CA ILE A 72 0.63 -16.63 -10.97
C ILE A 72 1.79 -16.85 -11.96
N TRP A 73 2.53 -15.79 -12.31
CA TRP A 73 3.65 -15.88 -13.23
C TRP A 73 4.77 -16.83 -12.72
N ARG A 74 5.11 -16.76 -11.43
CA ARG A 74 6.14 -17.64 -10.82
C ARG A 74 5.69 -19.07 -10.63
N TYR A 75 4.39 -19.29 -10.44
CA TYR A 75 3.82 -20.63 -10.42
C TYR A 75 4.11 -21.37 -11.72
N PHE A 76 3.93 -20.72 -12.88
CA PHE A 76 4.24 -21.29 -14.19
C PHE A 76 5.75 -21.43 -14.44
N ASN A 77 6.58 -20.56 -13.87
CA ASN A 77 8.05 -20.61 -14.02
C ASN A 77 8.79 -21.51 -13.02
N SER A 78 8.06 -22.32 -12.24
CA SER A 78 8.62 -23.33 -11.30
C SER A 78 9.56 -22.79 -10.21
N ASP A 79 9.53 -21.49 -9.89
CA ASP A 79 10.35 -20.89 -8.81
C ASP A 79 9.66 -21.04 -7.44
N LYS A 80 9.64 -22.26 -6.92
CA LYS A 80 8.87 -22.65 -5.72
C LYS A 80 9.30 -21.92 -4.44
N LYS A 81 10.58 -21.57 -4.30
CA LYS A 81 11.09 -20.87 -3.10
C LYS A 81 10.59 -19.43 -3.04
N VAL A 82 10.66 -18.70 -4.15
CA VAL A 82 10.14 -17.32 -4.22
C VAL A 82 8.62 -17.32 -4.14
N LEU A 83 7.95 -18.31 -4.74
CA LEU A 83 6.49 -18.43 -4.69
C LEU A 83 5.95 -18.49 -3.24
N SER A 84 6.51 -19.38 -2.41
CA SER A 84 6.08 -19.51 -1.00
C SER A 84 6.26 -18.22 -0.21
N LEU A 85 7.38 -17.53 -0.44
CA LEU A 85 7.66 -16.23 0.18
C LEU A 85 6.66 -15.14 -0.23
N LEU A 86 6.28 -15.11 -1.51
CA LEU A 86 5.31 -14.12 -2.01
C LEU A 86 3.91 -14.36 -1.46
N ILE A 87 3.49 -15.62 -1.35
CA ILE A 87 2.22 -15.98 -0.71
C ILE A 87 2.21 -15.52 0.75
N PHE A 88 3.31 -15.75 1.48
CA PHE A 88 3.46 -15.26 2.85
C PHE A 88 3.42 -13.74 2.94
N LEU A 89 4.12 -13.03 2.04
CA LEU A 89 4.10 -11.57 1.96
C LEU A 89 2.71 -11.03 1.65
N LEU A 90 1.97 -11.68 0.75
CA LEU A 90 0.59 -11.35 0.42
C LEU A 90 -0.33 -11.48 1.65
N ALA A 91 -0.19 -12.57 2.42
CA ALA A 91 -0.99 -12.82 3.62
C ALA A 91 -0.72 -11.77 4.72
N ILE A 92 0.55 -11.44 4.98
CA ILE A 92 0.90 -10.39 5.94
C ILE A 92 0.42 -9.02 5.46
N GLY A 93 0.62 -8.71 4.17
CA GLY A 93 0.12 -7.48 3.58
C GLY A 93 -1.39 -7.35 3.76
N PHE A 94 -2.13 -8.44 3.55
CA PHE A 94 -3.59 -8.46 3.70
C PHE A 94 -4.01 -8.17 5.14
N LEU A 95 -3.39 -8.83 6.11
CA LEU A 95 -3.62 -8.56 7.53
C LEU A 95 -3.30 -7.10 7.90
N ALA A 96 -2.21 -6.55 7.36
CA ALA A 96 -1.84 -5.16 7.61
C ALA A 96 -2.87 -4.17 7.03
N VAL A 97 -3.45 -4.47 5.87
CA VAL A 97 -4.49 -3.63 5.25
C VAL A 97 -5.83 -3.74 5.98
N MET A 98 -6.15 -4.92 6.51
CA MET A 98 -7.34 -5.11 7.36
C MET A 98 -7.31 -4.27 8.65
N PHE A 99 -6.14 -3.81 9.12
CA PHE A 99 -6.06 -2.86 10.23
C PHE A 99 -6.53 -1.44 9.86
N PHE A 100 -6.59 -1.10 8.57
CA PHE A 100 -7.03 0.20 8.08
C PHE A 100 -8.52 0.24 7.68
N ILE A 101 -9.20 -0.91 7.68
CA ILE A 101 -10.64 -1.07 7.41
C ILE A 101 -11.37 -1.20 8.75
#